data_AF-A0A0N0YM35-F1
#
_entry.id   AF-A0A0N0YM35-F1
#
_cell.length_a   1.000
_cell.length_b   1.000
_cell.length_c   1.000
_cell.angle_alpha   90.00
_cell.angle_beta   90.00
_cell.angle_gamma   90.00
#
_symmetry.space_group_name_H-M   'P 1'
#
loop_
_entity.id
_entity.type
_entity.pdbx_description
1 polymer ?
#
loop_
_entity_poly.entity_id
_entity_poly.type
_entity_poly.pdbx_seq_one_letter_code
_entity_poly.pdbx_strand_id
1 'polypeptide(L)'
;MPTNDGTMVVTYSSLEQAAGDIDRQSRQLQEDLAAIKRVVASASELWVGEAKTAYDAAQAGWDRDATAIQTALTEISRKVRDAGAAYQGGDKRARANFE
;
A
#
# COMPACT_ATOMS: atom_id res chain seq x y z
N MET A 1 31.84 -3.97 23.18
CA MET A 1 31.71 -3.16 21.95
C MET A 1 30.33 -3.43 21.37
N PRO A 2 29.33 -2.55 21.47
CA PRO A 2 28.07 -2.79 20.78
C PRO A 2 28.25 -2.36 19.32
N THR A 3 28.32 -3.34 18.42
CA THR A 3 28.35 -3.18 16.96
C THR A 3 26.96 -2.82 16.38
N ASN A 4 26.09 -2.18 17.17
CA ASN A 4 24.67 -2.04 16.85
C ASN A 4 24.33 -0.83 15.97
N ASP A 5 25.15 0.22 15.97
CA ASP A 5 24.86 1.47 15.23
C ASP A 5 24.77 1.26 13.71
N GLY A 6 25.70 0.48 13.12
CA GLY A 6 25.69 0.19 11.69
C GLY A 6 24.51 -0.69 11.24
N THR A 7 24.19 -1.72 12.02
CA THR A 7 23.06 -2.63 11.76
C THR A 7 21.72 -1.89 11.83
N MET A 8 21.60 -0.94 12.76
CA MET A 8 20.36 -0.18 12.96
C MET A 8 20.12 0.84 11.83
N VAL A 9 21.17 1.54 11.37
CA VAL A 9 21.08 2.44 10.21
C VAL A 9 20.68 1.67 8.94
N VAL A 10 21.28 0.48 8.72
CA VAL A 10 20.93 -0.39 7.58
C VAL A 10 19.46 -0.81 7.65
N THR A 11 18.98 -1.21 8.84
CA THR A 11 17.58 -1.63 9.05
C THR A 11 16.59 -0.49 8.82
N TYR A 12 16.92 0.74 9.21
CA TYR A 12 16.07 1.89 8.92
C TYR A 12 16.00 2.18 7.41
N SER A 13 17.16 2.18 6.74
CA SER A 13 17.21 2.43 5.29
C SER A 13 16.42 1.39 4.50
N SER A 14 16.43 0.13 4.92
CA SER A 14 15.66 -0.94 4.28
C SER A 14 14.15 -0.82 4.53
N LEU A 15 13.73 -0.36 5.71
CA LEU A 15 12.31 -0.09 6.00
C LEU A 15 11.76 1.07 5.17
N GLU A 16 12.51 2.17 5.05
CA GLU A 16 12.08 3.31 4.22
C GLU A 16 12.03 2.93 2.73
N GLN A 17 13.00 2.15 2.26
CA GLN A 17 12.98 1.58 0.91
C GLN A 17 11.73 0.71 0.70
N ALA A 18 11.45 -0.21 1.62
CA ALA A 18 10.27 -1.08 1.54
C ALA A 18 8.96 -0.27 1.52
N ALA A 19 8.82 0.77 2.35
CA ALA A 19 7.65 1.66 2.33
C ALA A 19 7.52 2.38 0.98
N GLY A 20 8.63 2.91 0.45
CA GLY A 20 8.65 3.54 -0.87
C GLY A 20 8.30 2.58 -2.00
N ASP A 21 8.69 1.31 -1.91
CA ASP A 21 8.36 0.27 -2.89
C ASP A 21 6.87 -0.08 -2.85
N ILE A 22 6.30 -0.22 -1.65
CA ILE A 22 4.86 -0.44 -1.46
C ILE A 22 4.05 0.73 -2.04
N ASP A 23 4.47 1.97 -1.80
CA ASP A 23 3.78 3.15 -2.34
C ASP A 23 3.79 3.15 -3.88
N ARG A 24 4.91 2.76 -4.50
CA ARG A 24 5.00 2.66 -5.97
C ARG A 24 4.12 1.54 -6.51
N GLN A 25 4.16 0.35 -5.90
CA GLN A 25 3.32 -0.78 -6.31
C GLN A 25 1.83 -0.48 -6.13
N SER A 26 1.45 0.23 -5.06
CA SER A 26 0.06 0.66 -4.83
C SER A 26 -0.45 1.60 -5.92
N ARG A 27 0.37 2.55 -6.37
CA ARG A 27 0.03 3.42 -7.50
C ARG A 27 -0.12 2.65 -8.80
N GLN A 28 0.83 1.76 -9.10
CA GLN A 28 0.76 0.92 -10.30
C GLN A 28 -0.52 0.08 -10.31
N LEU A 29 -0.85 -0.54 -9.18
CA LEU A 29 -2.07 -1.33 -9.05
C LEU A 29 -3.34 -0.49 -9.31
N GLN A 30 -3.40 0.76 -8.83
CA GLN A 30 -4.53 1.65 -9.11
C GLN A 30 -4.66 1.97 -10.60
N GLU A 31 -3.54 2.21 -11.28
CA GLU A 31 -3.50 2.44 -12.72
C GLU A 31 -4.00 1.21 -13.49
N ASP A 32 -3.54 0.02 -13.11
CA ASP A 32 -3.93 -1.25 -13.71
C ASP A 32 -5.42 -1.53 -13.50
N LEU A 33 -5.93 -1.35 -12.27
CA LEU A 33 -7.35 -1.50 -11.95
C LEU A 33 -8.21 -0.52 -12.74
N ALA A 34 -7.76 0.72 -12.90
CA ALA A 34 -8.46 1.73 -13.71
C ALA A 34 -8.43 1.38 -15.20
N ALA A 35 -7.34 0.82 -15.70
CA ALA A 35 -7.24 0.34 -17.08
C ALA A 35 -8.23 -0.80 -17.35
N ILE A 36 -8.28 -1.80 -16.45
CA ILE A 36 -9.22 -2.91 -16.58
C ILE A 36 -10.66 -2.39 -16.52
N LYS A 37 -10.98 -1.51 -15.57
CA LYS A 37 -12.33 -0.91 -15.46
C LYS A 37 -12.75 -0.21 -16.77
N ARG A 38 -11.85 0.50 -17.44
CA ARG A 38 -12.15 1.15 -18.73
C ARG A 38 -12.43 0.13 -19.83
N VAL A 39 -11.64 -0.93 -19.92
CA VAL A 39 -11.86 -2.01 -20.91
C VAL A 39 -13.23 -2.66 -20.68
N VAL A 40 -13.55 -3.00 -19.44
CA VAL A 40 -14.84 -3.61 -19.10
C VAL A 40 -16.01 -2.65 -19.38
N ALA A 41 -15.86 -1.36 -19.05
CA ALA A 41 -16.87 -0.35 -19.36
C ALA A 41 -17.12 -0.21 -20.87
N SER A 42 -16.07 -0.25 -21.70
CA SER A 42 -16.23 -0.22 -23.15
C SER A 42 -16.95 -1.46 -23.70
N ALA A 43 -16.69 -2.64 -23.12
CA ALA A 43 -17.36 -3.87 -23.52
C ALA A 43 -18.83 -3.90 -23.12
N SER A 44 -19.20 -3.21 -22.02
CA SER A 44 -20.56 -3.20 -21.50
C SER A 44 -21.51 -2.24 -22.22
N GLU A 45 -21.01 -1.36 -23.08
CA GLU A 45 -21.84 -0.49 -23.93
C GLU A 45 -22.77 -1.31 -24.86
N LEU A 46 -22.38 -2.53 -25.18
CA LEU A 46 -23.16 -3.46 -26.02
C LEU A 46 -24.18 -4.29 -25.20
N TRP A 47 -24.19 -4.18 -23.88
CA TRP A 47 -25.06 -4.99 -23.01
C TRP A 47 -26.38 -4.28 -22.72
N VAL A 48 -27.48 -4.99 -22.93
CA VAL A 48 -28.85 -4.51 -22.72
C VAL A 48 -29.64 -5.47 -21.83
N GLY A 49 -30.67 -4.96 -21.16
CA GLY A 49 -31.56 -5.75 -20.31
C GLY A 49 -30.85 -6.33 -19.08
N GLU A 50 -31.09 -7.60 -18.79
CA GLU A 50 -30.57 -8.30 -17.59
C GLU A 50 -29.04 -8.33 -17.53
N ALA A 51 -28.36 -8.37 -18.68
CA ALA A 51 -26.90 -8.32 -18.75
C ALA A 51 -26.34 -6.99 -18.21
N LYS A 52 -27.06 -5.88 -18.41
CA LYS A 52 -26.66 -4.58 -17.88
C LYS A 52 -26.81 -4.51 -16.37
N THR A 53 -27.91 -5.03 -15.82
CA THR A 53 -28.11 -5.11 -14.37
C THR A 53 -27.05 -5.98 -13.68
N ALA A 54 -26.72 -7.13 -14.27
CA ALA A 54 -25.66 -8.01 -13.77
C ALA A 54 -24.28 -7.32 -13.79
N TYR A 55 -23.99 -6.56 -14.86
CA TYR A 55 -22.77 -5.77 -14.94
C TYR A 55 -22.71 -4.68 -13.87
N ASP A 56 -23.77 -3.90 -13.69
CA ASP A 56 -23.77 -2.81 -12.72
C ASP A 56 -23.51 -3.36 -11.29
N ALA A 57 -24.06 -4.55 -10.96
CA ALA A 57 -23.76 -5.23 -9.71
C ALA A 57 -22.30 -5.71 -9.60
N ALA A 58 -21.75 -6.31 -10.66
CA ALA A 58 -20.36 -6.74 -10.70
C ALA A 58 -19.38 -5.56 -10.61
N GLN A 59 -19.72 -4.44 -11.24
CA GLN A 59 -18.97 -3.19 -11.23
C GLN A 59 -18.91 -2.58 -9.82
N ALA A 60 -20.02 -2.61 -9.08
CA ALA A 60 -20.05 -2.17 -7.68
C ALA A 60 -19.17 -3.06 -6.78
N GLY A 61 -19.19 -4.38 -6.99
CA GLY A 61 -18.29 -5.32 -6.30
C GLY A 61 -16.83 -5.03 -6.59
N TRP A 62 -16.50 -4.83 -7.87
CA TRP A 62 -15.15 -4.45 -8.31
C TRP A 62 -14.64 -3.19 -7.61
N ASP A 63 -15.44 -2.11 -7.58
CA ASP A 63 -15.04 -0.84 -6.95
C ASP A 63 -14.78 -1.00 -5.46
N ARG A 64 -15.57 -1.86 -4.79
CA ARG A 64 -15.38 -2.18 -3.38
C ARG A 64 -14.05 -2.89 -3.14
N ASP A 65 -13.75 -3.91 -3.94
CA ASP A 65 -12.54 -4.72 -3.79
C ASP A 65 -11.28 -3.90 -4.12
N ALA A 66 -11.32 -3.09 -5.19
CA ALA A 66 -10.27 -2.16 -5.55
C ALA A 66 -9.94 -1.18 -4.40
N THR A 67 -10.99 -0.60 -3.79
CA THR A 67 -10.86 0.32 -2.65
C THR A 67 -10.27 -0.38 -1.42
N ALA A 68 -10.70 -1.62 -1.15
CA ALA A 68 -10.19 -2.41 -0.05
C ALA A 68 -8.69 -2.69 -0.20
N ILE A 69 -8.24 -3.06 -1.41
CA ILE A 69 -6.82 -3.31 -1.67
C ILE A 69 -5.99 -2.04 -1.51
N GLN A 70 -6.45 -0.91 -2.06
CA GLN A 70 -5.77 0.38 -1.87
C GLN A 70 -5.63 0.73 -0.38
N THR A 71 -6.70 0.54 0.39
CA THR A 71 -6.72 0.84 1.83
C THR A 71 -5.70 -0.02 2.56
N ALA A 72 -5.68 -1.33 2.29
CA ALA A 72 -4.75 -2.27 2.89
C ALA A 72 -3.28 -1.91 2.56
N LEU A 73 -2.96 -1.59 1.31
CA LEU A 73 -1.60 -1.21 0.91
C LEU A 73 -1.15 0.10 1.58
N THR A 74 -2.06 1.08 1.69
CA THR A 74 -1.79 2.34 2.39
C THR A 74 -1.53 2.10 3.88
N GLU A 75 -2.32 1.25 4.52
CA GLU A 75 -2.09 0.87 5.92
C GLU A 75 -0.78 0.13 6.13
N ILE A 76 -0.40 -0.77 5.23
CA ILE A 76 0.88 -1.49 5.31
C ILE A 76 2.04 -0.49 5.18
N SER A 77 2.00 0.40 4.17
CA SER A 77 3.02 1.46 4.01
C SER A 77 3.14 2.31 5.29
N ARG A 78 2.01 2.72 5.88
CA ARG A 78 2.00 3.47 7.14
C ARG A 78 2.63 2.67 8.29
N LYS A 79 2.26 1.40 8.47
CA LYS A 79 2.82 0.54 9.53
C LYS A 79 4.32 0.34 9.38
N VAL A 80 4.83 0.22 8.15
CA VAL A 80 6.27 0.11 7.86
C VAL A 80 7.00 1.41 8.24
N ARG A 81 6.42 2.57 7.92
CA ARG A 81 6.97 3.88 8.32
C ARG A 81 6.92 4.09 9.84
N ASP A 82 5.82 3.74 10.49
CA ASP A 82 5.61 3.85 11.93
C ASP A 82 6.63 2.97 12.69
N ALA A 83 6.90 1.76 12.19
CA ALA A 83 7.95 0.90 12.72
C ALA A 83 9.32 1.58 12.64
N GLY A 84 9.68 2.18 11.50
CA GLY A 84 10.93 2.94 11.35
C GLY A 84 11.07 4.08 12.37
N ALA A 85 9.99 4.84 12.62
CA ALA A 85 9.99 5.94 13.58
C ALA A 85 10.09 5.48 15.05
N ALA A 86 9.41 4.38 15.41
CA ALA A 86 9.47 3.81 16.76
C ALA A 86 10.89 3.34 17.13
N TYR A 87 11.63 2.77 16.17
CA TYR A 87 13.03 2.39 16.37
C TYR A 87 13.95 3.61 16.58
N GLN A 88 13.76 4.70 15.83
CA GLN A 88 14.53 5.94 16.03
C GLN A 88 14.29 6.57 17.41
N GLY A 89 13.04 6.56 17.89
CA GLY A 89 12.67 7.12 19.19
C GLY A 89 13.14 6.26 20.37
N GLY A 90 13.14 4.94 20.20
CA GLY A 90 13.66 3.99 21.19
C GLY A 90 15.17 4.14 21.40
N ASP A 91 15.94 4.24 20.31
CA ASP A 91 17.40 4.41 20.37
C ASP A 91 17.82 5.75 20.97
N LYS A 92 17.17 6.86 20.59
CA LYS A 92 17.44 8.17 21.22
C LYS A 92 17.23 8.16 22.72
N ARG A 93 16.19 7.47 23.21
CA ARG A 93 15.93 7.33 24.66
C ARG A 93 16.92 6.39 25.34
N ALA A 94 17.29 5.28 24.68
CA ALA A 94 18.32 4.39 25.20
C ALA A 94 19.66 5.13 25.33
N ARG A 95 20.09 5.84 24.28
CA ARG A 95 21.30 6.68 24.31
C ARG A 95 21.26 7.77 25.39
N ALA A 96 20.12 8.45 25.56
CA ALA A 96 19.94 9.47 26.60
C ALA A 96 19.96 8.91 28.03
N ASN A 97 19.73 7.60 28.20
CA ASN A 97 19.79 6.92 29.50
C ASN A 97 21.16 6.29 29.79
N PHE A 98 22.08 6.29 28.82
CA PHE A 98 23.44 5.72 28.94
C PHE A 98 24.55 6.80 28.95
N GLU A 99 24.19 8.09 28.99
CA GLU A 99 25.05 9.20 29.42
C GLU A 99 24.75 9.58 30.87
#